data_AF-A0A654IPH3-F1
#
_entry.id   AF-A0A654IPH3-F1
#
_cell.length_a   1.000
_cell.length_b   1.000
_cell.length_c   1.000
_cell.angle_alpha   90.00
_cell.angle_beta   90.00
_cell.angle_gamma   90.00
#
_symmetry.space_group_name_H-M   'P 1'
#
loop_
_entity.id
_entity.type
_entity.pdbx_description
1 polymer ?
#
loop_
_entity_poly.entity_id
_entity_poly.type
_entity_poly.pdbx_seq_one_letter_code
_entity_poly.pdbx_strand_id
1 'polypeptide(L)'
;MKKSKVFKELRDIDNFTKQQHEKQVDKAIQEVYESDDFKMNFYEYQQVKKLGWIGWLIVFGLFIIGSLIGVLFGYLTLNIERFSKWKGINYFNVLYTAILFFIGFIIGFVKNRQATKFFNDRRRRYQKTLELKEAKLIRIKKMFYLSGFLMLVLTIILFVVFKI
;
A
#
# COMPACT_ATOMS: atom_id res chain seq x y z
N MET A 1 -0.99 48.22 -39.20
CA MET A 1 0.12 47.26 -38.91
C MET A 1 0.75 47.39 -37.52
N LYS A 2 1.05 48.59 -36.99
CA LYS A 2 1.75 48.76 -35.68
C LYS A 2 1.09 48.07 -34.47
N LYS A 3 -0.24 48.12 -34.32
CA LYS A 3 -0.97 47.45 -33.21
C LYS A 3 -0.72 45.94 -33.14
N SER A 4 -0.63 45.25 -34.28
CA SER A 4 -0.42 43.79 -34.32
C SER A 4 0.98 43.36 -33.86
N LYS A 5 1.99 44.21 -34.11
CA LYS A 5 3.38 43.94 -33.75
C LYS A 5 3.60 44.09 -32.23
N VAL A 6 3.02 45.16 -31.65
CA VAL A 6 2.99 45.39 -30.20
C VAL A 6 2.25 44.25 -29.47
N PHE A 7 1.13 43.79 -30.01
CA PHE A 7 0.39 42.66 -29.41
C PHE A 7 1.20 41.36 -29.43
N LYS A 8 1.98 41.12 -30.49
CA LYS A 8 2.85 39.96 -30.61
C LYS A 8 4.01 40.04 -29.62
N GLU A 9 4.66 41.20 -29.51
CA GLU A 9 5.73 41.46 -28.52
C GLU A 9 5.23 41.28 -27.08
N LEU A 10 4.05 41.81 -26.74
CA LEU A 10 3.45 41.62 -25.42
C LEU A 10 3.17 40.14 -25.12
N ARG A 11 2.68 39.37 -26.10
CA ARG A 11 2.44 37.93 -25.96
C ARG A 11 3.75 37.17 -25.78
N ASP A 12 4.81 37.57 -26.47
CA ASP A 12 6.12 36.94 -26.35
C ASP A 12 6.77 37.26 -24.98
N ILE A 13 6.58 38.47 -24.45
CA ILE A 13 6.98 38.86 -23.09
C ILE A 13 6.20 38.06 -22.04
N ASP A 14 4.89 37.87 -22.21
CA ASP A 14 4.06 37.10 -21.28
C ASP A 14 4.49 35.62 -21.25
N ASN A 15 4.70 35.02 -22.43
CA ASN A 15 5.22 33.66 -22.55
C ASN A 15 6.61 33.52 -21.92
N PHE A 16 7.49 34.49 -22.13
CA PHE A 16 8.83 34.50 -21.53
C PHE A 16 8.74 34.59 -20.01
N THR A 17 7.91 35.49 -19.48
CA THR A 17 7.67 35.65 -18.03
C THR A 17 7.17 34.35 -17.42
N LYS A 18 6.20 33.71 -18.07
CA LYS A 18 5.65 32.42 -17.65
C LYS A 18 6.73 31.32 -17.61
N GLN A 19 7.55 31.21 -18.66
CA GLN A 19 8.65 30.24 -18.71
C GLN A 19 9.72 30.50 -17.63
N GLN A 20 10.03 31.76 -17.35
CA GLN A 20 10.97 32.10 -16.28
C GLN A 20 10.40 31.76 -14.91
N HIS A 21 9.11 32.02 -14.69
CA HIS A 21 8.44 31.64 -13.46
C HIS A 21 8.40 30.12 -13.26
N GLU A 22 8.06 29.35 -14.31
CA GLU A 22 8.14 27.88 -14.30
C GLU A 22 9.55 27.40 -13.93
N LYS A 23 10.59 27.96 -14.57
CA LYS A 23 11.99 27.63 -14.25
C LYS A 23 12.38 27.98 -12.81
N GLN A 24 11.91 29.10 -12.28
CA GLN A 24 12.18 29.50 -10.89
C GLN A 24 11.51 28.55 -9.90
N VAL A 25 10.25 28.18 -10.17
CA VAL A 25 9.51 27.21 -9.36
C VAL A 25 10.20 25.85 -9.41
N ASP A 26 10.60 25.38 -10.59
CA ASP A 26 11.29 24.10 -10.75
C ASP A 26 12.64 24.07 -10.01
N LYS A 27 13.42 25.16 -10.08
CA LYS A 27 14.67 25.28 -9.32
C LYS A 27 14.44 25.24 -7.81
N ALA A 28 13.46 26.00 -7.31
CA ALA A 28 13.13 26.01 -5.88
C ALA A 28 12.67 24.62 -5.41
N ILE A 29 11.89 23.91 -6.24
CA ILE A 29 11.48 22.53 -5.98
C ILE A 29 12.70 21.59 -5.95
N GLN A 30 13.60 21.73 -6.92
CA GLN A 30 14.80 20.89 -7.02
C GLN A 30 15.74 21.10 -5.82
N GLU A 31 15.95 22.34 -5.39
CA GLU A 31 16.74 22.68 -4.19
C GLU A 31 16.17 22.01 -2.94
N VAL A 32 14.84 21.99 -2.78
CA VAL A 32 14.20 21.29 -1.65
C VAL A 32 14.44 19.78 -1.72
N TYR A 33 14.34 19.15 -2.91
CA TYR A 33 14.61 17.73 -3.06
C TYR A 33 16.09 17.36 -2.89
N GLU A 34 16.99 18.27 -3.26
CA GLU A 34 18.44 18.09 -3.12
C GLU A 34 18.96 18.44 -1.72
N SER A 35 18.16 19.13 -0.90
CA SER A 35 18.49 19.44 0.49
C SER A 35 18.78 18.17 1.29
N ASP A 36 19.78 18.26 2.17
CA ASP A 36 20.18 17.14 3.03
C ASP A 36 19.04 16.73 3.98
N ASP A 37 18.26 17.68 4.47
CA ASP A 37 17.08 17.42 5.31
C ASP A 37 16.04 16.56 4.59
N PHE A 38 15.72 16.87 3.33
CA PHE A 38 14.78 16.06 2.55
C PHE A 38 15.34 14.64 2.33
N LYS A 39 16.61 14.53 1.94
CA LYS A 39 17.27 13.24 1.72
C LYS A 39 17.28 12.38 2.98
N MET A 40 17.59 12.98 4.13
CA MET A 40 17.59 12.30 5.43
C MET A 40 16.21 11.80 5.81
N ASN A 41 15.19 12.67 5.75
CA ASN A 41 13.81 12.28 6.03
C ASN A 41 13.31 11.18 5.09
N PHE A 42 13.66 11.27 3.80
CA PHE A 42 13.32 10.24 2.82
C PHE A 42 14.01 8.92 3.11
N TYR A 43 15.29 8.94 3.49
CA TYR A 43 16.05 7.75 3.84
C TYR A 43 15.46 7.05 5.06
N GLU A 44 15.18 7.78 6.14
CA GLU A 44 14.52 7.25 7.33
C GLU A 44 13.15 6.65 7.01
N TYR A 45 12.36 7.35 6.20
CA TYR A 45 11.06 6.86 5.73
C TYR A 45 11.20 5.52 5.01
N GLN A 46 12.19 5.37 4.12
CA GLN A 46 12.41 4.11 3.39
C GLN A 46 12.85 2.97 4.32
N GLN A 47 13.71 3.25 5.30
CA GLN A 47 14.11 2.26 6.29
C GLN A 47 12.90 1.78 7.12
N VAL A 48 12.06 2.71 7.59
CA VAL A 48 10.86 2.39 8.36
C VAL A 48 9.78 1.72 7.50
N LYS A 49 9.76 1.94 6.19
CA LYS A 49 8.83 1.29 5.28
C LYS A 49 9.26 -0.13 4.88
N LYS A 50 10.56 -0.43 4.92
CA LYS A 50 11.11 -1.76 4.59
C LYS A 50 10.65 -2.78 5.63
N LEU A 51 10.34 -3.99 5.17
CA LEU A 51 10.02 -5.09 6.07
C LEU A 51 11.34 -5.67 6.61
N GLY A 52 11.59 -5.50 7.90
CA GLY A 52 12.73 -6.12 8.57
C GLY A 52 12.47 -7.59 8.90
N TRP A 53 13.48 -8.28 9.43
CA TRP A 53 13.40 -9.69 9.83
C TRP A 53 12.24 -9.97 10.82
N ILE A 54 12.04 -9.09 11.80
CA ILE A 54 10.90 -9.19 12.74
C ILE A 54 9.56 -9.13 11.99
N GLY A 55 9.48 -8.31 10.94
CA GLY A 55 8.28 -8.24 10.10
C GLY A 55 8.00 -9.54 9.35
N TRP A 56 9.04 -10.25 8.91
CA TRP A 56 8.92 -11.57 8.31
C TRP A 56 8.47 -12.63 9.33
N LEU A 57 8.98 -12.57 10.56
CA LEU A 57 8.52 -13.46 11.64
C LEU A 57 7.02 -13.27 11.91
N ILE A 58 6.53 -12.03 11.91
CA ILE A 58 5.09 -11.75 12.07
C ILE A 58 4.27 -12.33 10.90
N VAL A 59 4.75 -12.16 9.66
CA VAL A 59 4.08 -12.74 8.48
C VAL A 59 3.96 -14.25 8.61
N PHE A 60 5.05 -14.91 8.98
CA PHE A 60 5.10 -16.36 9.16
C PHE A 60 4.24 -16.82 10.35
N GLY A 61 4.25 -16.07 11.45
CA GLY A 61 3.40 -16.34 12.61
C GLY A 61 1.92 -16.28 12.29
N LEU A 62 1.46 -15.24 11.56
CA LEU A 62 0.07 -15.14 11.10
C LEU A 62 -0.31 -16.32 10.20
N PHE A 63 0.59 -16.72 9.30
CA PHE A 63 0.37 -17.86 8.41
C PHE A 63 0.24 -19.19 9.19
N ILE A 64 1.12 -19.46 10.15
CA ILE A 64 1.06 -20.68 10.98
C ILE A 64 -0.23 -20.70 11.79
N ILE A 65 -0.56 -19.60 12.47
CA ILE A 65 -1.77 -19.52 13.30
C ILE A 65 -3.01 -19.78 12.45
N GLY A 66 -3.13 -19.12 11.28
CA GLY A 66 -4.22 -19.35 10.34
C GLY A 66 -4.30 -20.82 9.91
N SER A 67 -3.17 -21.43 9.58
CA SER A 67 -3.11 -22.83 9.15
C SER A 67 -3.55 -23.81 10.25
N LEU A 68 -3.08 -23.62 11.49
CA LEU A 68 -3.44 -24.47 12.62
C LEU A 68 -4.92 -24.38 12.97
N ILE A 69 -5.48 -23.16 12.98
CA ILE A 69 -6.92 -22.96 13.19
C ILE A 69 -7.71 -23.57 12.04
N GLY A 70 -7.23 -23.47 10.80
CA GLY A 70 -7.83 -24.12 9.65
C GLY A 70 -7.92 -25.63 9.83
N VAL A 71 -6.83 -26.29 10.25
CA VAL A 71 -6.81 -27.72 10.53
C VAL A 71 -7.80 -28.10 11.63
N LEU A 72 -7.82 -27.34 12.73
CA LEU A 72 -8.78 -27.53 13.81
C LEU A 72 -10.22 -27.44 13.30
N PHE A 73 -10.54 -26.42 12.50
CA PHE A 73 -11.87 -26.22 11.93
C PHE A 73 -12.24 -27.36 10.96
N GLY A 74 -11.30 -27.81 10.14
CA GLY A 74 -11.48 -28.98 9.28
C GLY A 74 -11.83 -30.22 10.10
N TYR A 75 -11.08 -30.49 11.17
CA TYR A 75 -11.31 -31.63 12.06
C TYR A 75 -12.70 -31.58 12.71
N LEU A 76 -13.08 -30.43 13.27
CA LEU A 76 -14.37 -30.24 13.94
C LEU A 76 -15.58 -30.37 12.99
N THR A 77 -15.37 -30.17 11.68
CA THR A 77 -16.45 -30.20 10.68
C THR A 77 -16.52 -31.52 9.90
N LEU A 78 -15.65 -32.50 10.18
CA LEU A 78 -15.62 -33.78 9.46
C LEU A 78 -16.95 -34.56 9.50
N ASN A 79 -17.67 -34.49 10.61
CA ASN A 79 -18.94 -35.20 10.80
C ASN A 79 -20.13 -34.50 10.13
N ILE A 80 -19.94 -33.32 9.55
CA ILE A 80 -20.98 -32.58 8.85
C ILE A 80 -20.91 -32.97 7.37
N GLU A 81 -21.98 -33.55 6.84
CA GLU A 81 -22.04 -34.11 5.47
C GLU A 81 -21.58 -33.11 4.39
N ARG A 82 -22.00 -31.83 4.51
CA ARG A 82 -21.59 -30.72 3.63
C ARG A 82 -20.08 -30.43 3.67
N PHE A 83 -19.39 -30.73 4.78
CA PHE A 83 -17.97 -30.48 4.99
C PHE A 83 -17.12 -31.76 5.02
N SER A 84 -17.69 -32.88 4.57
CA SER A 84 -16.99 -34.16 4.44
C SER A 84 -15.70 -34.06 3.62
N LYS A 85 -14.76 -34.99 3.84
CA LYS A 85 -13.44 -35.01 3.18
C LYS A 85 -12.60 -33.75 3.40
N TRP A 86 -12.58 -33.21 4.62
CA TRP A 86 -11.79 -32.03 4.98
C TRP A 86 -12.17 -30.72 4.25
N LYS A 87 -13.37 -30.65 3.66
CA LYS A 87 -13.87 -29.43 3.00
C LYS A 87 -13.91 -28.21 3.90
N GLY A 88 -14.16 -28.40 5.21
CA GLY A 88 -14.17 -27.31 6.18
C GLY A 88 -12.86 -26.50 6.24
N ILE A 89 -11.70 -27.14 6.01
CA ILE A 89 -10.39 -26.46 5.94
C ILE A 89 -10.39 -25.39 4.84
N ASN A 90 -10.91 -25.70 3.66
CA ASN A 90 -10.87 -24.80 2.51
C ASN A 90 -11.79 -23.60 2.73
N TYR A 91 -13.00 -23.82 3.26
CA TYR A 91 -13.91 -22.73 3.60
C TYR A 91 -13.31 -21.79 4.64
N PHE A 92 -12.67 -22.34 5.69
CA PHE A 92 -11.99 -21.52 6.67
C PHE A 92 -10.83 -20.74 6.05
N ASN A 93 -9.98 -21.40 5.26
CA ASN A 93 -8.81 -20.76 4.65
C ASN A 93 -9.21 -19.63 3.69
N VAL A 94 -10.27 -19.81 2.90
CA VAL A 94 -10.82 -18.74 2.04
C VAL A 94 -11.31 -17.56 2.88
N LEU A 95 -12.09 -17.82 3.93
CA LEU A 95 -12.59 -16.77 4.82
C LEU A 95 -11.45 -16.02 5.51
N TYR A 96 -10.48 -16.75 6.06
CA TYR A 96 -9.32 -16.19 6.73
C TYR A 96 -8.48 -15.33 5.78
N THR A 97 -8.23 -15.84 4.57
CA THR A 97 -7.55 -15.10 3.49
C THR A 97 -8.29 -13.81 3.16
N ALA A 98 -9.62 -13.87 3.01
CA ALA A 98 -10.44 -12.69 2.74
C ALA A 98 -10.34 -11.66 3.88
N ILE A 99 -10.36 -12.10 5.14
CA ILE A 99 -10.18 -11.23 6.30
C ILE A 99 -8.81 -10.54 6.29
N LEU A 100 -7.72 -11.27 6.00
CA LEU A 100 -6.37 -10.68 5.90
C LEU A 100 -6.29 -9.60 4.83
N PHE A 101 -6.83 -9.86 3.63
CA PHE A 101 -6.91 -8.86 2.57
C PHE A 101 -7.79 -7.67 2.96
N PHE A 102 -8.90 -7.91 3.64
CA PHE A 102 -9.80 -6.86 4.12
C PHE A 102 -9.13 -5.95 5.15
N ILE A 103 -8.37 -6.51 6.09
CA ILE A 103 -7.56 -5.72 7.05
C ILE A 103 -6.53 -4.88 6.30
N GLY A 104 -5.81 -5.47 5.33
CA GLY A 104 -4.87 -4.73 4.48
C GLY A 104 -5.53 -3.59 3.70
N PHE A 105 -6.75 -3.81 3.22
CA PHE A 105 -7.55 -2.80 2.54
C PHE A 105 -7.94 -1.65 3.49
N ILE A 106 -8.43 -1.94 4.70
CA ILE A 106 -8.75 -0.94 5.74
C ILE A 106 -7.53 -0.09 6.07
N ILE A 107 -6.35 -0.69 6.25
CA ILE A 107 -5.12 0.05 6.52
C ILE A 107 -4.79 0.99 5.36
N GLY A 108 -4.95 0.52 4.12
CA GLY A 108 -4.81 1.35 2.93
C GLY A 108 -5.79 2.53 2.90
N PHE A 109 -7.04 2.30 3.28
CA PHE A 109 -8.06 3.34 3.38
C PHE A 109 -7.72 4.39 4.45
N VAL A 110 -7.30 3.94 5.65
CA VAL A 110 -6.87 4.83 6.74
C VAL A 110 -5.68 5.69 6.31
N LYS A 111 -4.65 5.09 5.68
CA LYS A 111 -3.49 5.81 5.14
C LYS A 111 -3.90 6.90 4.16
N ASN A 112 -4.78 6.57 3.21
CA ASN A 112 -5.27 7.51 2.20
C ASN A 112 -6.07 8.67 2.85
N ARG A 113 -6.85 8.38 3.89
CA ARG A 113 -7.57 9.42 4.64
C ARG A 113 -6.61 10.34 5.41
N GLN A 114 -5.54 9.79 5.99
CA GLN A 114 -4.49 10.58 6.64
C GLN A 114 -3.78 11.50 5.65
N ALA A 115 -3.41 11.01 4.47
CA ALA A 115 -2.80 11.82 3.42
C ALA A 115 -3.71 12.97 2.95
N THR A 116 -5.02 12.72 2.84
CA THR A 116 -6.00 13.76 2.49
C THR A 116 -6.02 14.90 3.53
N LYS A 117 -5.94 14.55 4.83
CA LYS A 117 -5.90 15.53 5.92
C LYS A 117 -4.57 16.29 5.95
N PHE A 118 -3.46 15.60 5.72
CA PHE A 118 -2.13 16.20 5.71
C PHE A 118 -1.99 17.28 4.62
N PHE A 119 -2.44 16.99 3.41
CA PHE A 119 -2.36 17.93 2.29
C PHE A 119 -3.53 18.92 2.21
N ASN A 120 -4.54 18.79 3.07
CA ASN A 120 -5.81 19.51 2.99
C ASN A 120 -6.44 19.47 1.58
N ASP A 121 -6.16 18.43 0.79
CA ASP A 121 -6.59 18.29 -0.61
C ASP A 121 -6.93 16.81 -0.90
N ARG A 122 -8.16 16.60 -1.37
CA ARG A 122 -8.67 15.27 -1.74
C ARG A 122 -7.96 14.68 -2.95
N ARG A 123 -7.43 15.50 -3.86
CA ARG A 123 -6.73 15.06 -5.07
C ARG A 123 -5.36 14.43 -4.73
N ARG A 124 -4.74 14.88 -3.65
CA ARG A 124 -3.43 14.43 -3.17
C ARG A 124 -3.48 13.20 -2.26
N ARG A 125 -4.63 12.55 -2.14
CA ARG A 125 -4.86 11.35 -1.33
C ARG A 125 -3.84 10.22 -1.53
N TYR A 126 -3.31 10.07 -2.75
CA TYR A 126 -2.38 9.01 -3.10
C TYR A 126 -0.91 9.43 -3.06
N GLN A 127 -0.63 10.71 -2.76
CA GLN A 127 0.73 11.21 -2.59
C GLN A 127 1.30 10.76 -1.24
N LYS A 128 2.62 10.63 -1.18
CA LYS A 128 3.33 10.23 0.05
C LYS A 128 3.52 11.47 0.92
N THR A 129 3.21 11.36 2.21
CA THR A 129 3.44 12.46 3.16
C THR A 129 4.87 12.46 3.69
N LEU A 130 5.63 11.39 3.46
CA LEU A 130 6.96 11.13 4.02
C LEU A 130 6.98 11.06 5.56
N GLU A 131 5.81 10.96 6.19
CA GLU A 131 5.72 10.75 7.62
C GLU A 131 6.08 9.31 8.01
N LEU A 132 6.80 9.15 9.12
CA LEU A 132 7.14 7.84 9.69
C LEU A 132 5.89 7.01 10.03
N LYS A 133 4.77 7.66 10.39
CA LYS A 133 3.49 6.99 10.65
C LYS A 133 2.94 6.33 9.39
N GLU A 134 3.01 7.02 8.24
CA GLU A 134 2.61 6.46 6.94
C GLU A 134 3.48 5.26 6.58
N ALA A 135 4.80 5.36 6.78
CA ALA A 135 5.74 4.26 6.54
C ALA A 135 5.40 3.00 7.36
N LYS A 136 5.08 3.17 8.65
CA LYS A 136 4.63 2.08 9.53
C LYS A 136 3.33 1.44 9.03
N LEU A 137 2.34 2.23 8.63
CA LEU A 137 1.08 1.70 8.07
C LEU A 137 1.33 0.90 6.78
N ILE A 138 2.20 1.40 5.89
CA ILE A 138 2.56 0.67 4.67
C ILE A 138 3.24 -0.65 5.01
N ARG A 139 4.16 -0.66 5.99
CA ARG A 139 4.83 -1.87 6.46
C ARG A 139 3.82 -2.90 7.00
N ILE A 140 2.90 -2.47 7.87
CA ILE A 140 1.86 -3.35 8.44
C ILE A 140 0.95 -3.88 7.32
N LYS A 141 0.51 -3.02 6.38
CA LYS A 141 -0.28 -3.46 5.22
C LYS A 141 0.41 -4.58 4.43
N LYS A 142 1.71 -4.45 4.19
CA LYS A 142 2.51 -5.49 3.51
C LYS A 142 2.49 -6.81 4.28
N MET A 143 2.55 -6.79 5.61
CA MET A 143 2.51 -8.02 6.41
C MET A 143 1.21 -8.79 6.17
N PHE A 144 0.06 -8.12 6.25
CA PHE A 144 -1.24 -8.75 6.02
C PHE A 144 -1.39 -9.28 4.59
N TYR A 145 -0.97 -8.52 3.58
CA TYR A 145 -1.02 -8.99 2.19
C TYR A 145 -0.08 -10.15 1.89
N LEU A 146 1.13 -10.15 2.46
CA LEU A 146 2.06 -11.28 2.31
C LEU A 146 1.53 -12.54 3.01
N SER A 147 1.00 -12.41 4.23
CA SER A 147 0.37 -13.54 4.94
C SER A 147 -0.87 -14.06 4.20
N GLY A 148 -1.72 -13.16 3.71
CA GLY A 148 -2.89 -13.53 2.89
C GLY A 148 -2.50 -14.22 1.59
N PHE A 149 -1.41 -13.78 0.95
CA PHE A 149 -0.88 -14.44 -0.25
C PHE A 149 -0.39 -15.87 0.05
N LEU A 150 0.33 -16.09 1.16
CA LEU A 150 0.74 -17.44 1.57
C LEU A 150 -0.46 -18.34 1.86
N MET A 151 -1.49 -17.82 2.53
CA MET A 151 -2.73 -18.56 2.78
C MET A 151 -3.49 -18.89 1.48
N LEU A 152 -3.49 -17.99 0.51
CA LEU A 152 -4.07 -18.22 -0.81
C LEU A 152 -3.35 -19.38 -1.52
N VAL A 153 -2.02 -19.38 -1.53
CA VAL A 153 -1.21 -20.47 -2.09
C VAL A 153 -1.53 -21.80 -1.38
N LEU A 154 -1.59 -21.81 -0.05
CA LEU A 154 -1.97 -22.99 0.72
C LEU A 154 -3.38 -23.50 0.35
N THR A 155 -4.33 -22.58 0.19
CA THR A 155 -5.71 -22.91 -0.21
C THR A 155 -5.75 -23.59 -1.57
N ILE A 156 -4.99 -23.08 -2.56
CA ILE A 156 -4.90 -23.69 -3.88
C ILE A 156 -4.28 -25.10 -3.79
N ILE A 157 -3.21 -25.27 -3.00
CA ILE A 157 -2.58 -26.59 -2.80
C ILE A 157 -3.59 -27.58 -2.23
N LEU A 158 -4.33 -27.19 -1.19
CA LEU A 158 -5.33 -28.04 -0.54
C LEU A 158 -6.50 -28.37 -1.48
N PHE A 159 -6.96 -27.41 -2.27
CA PHE A 159 -7.96 -27.62 -3.32
C PHE A 159 -7.51 -28.70 -4.31
N VAL A 160 -6.26 -28.61 -4.80
CA VAL A 160 -5.70 -29.58 -5.75
C VAL A 160 -5.49 -30.96 -5.12
N VAL A 161 -4.92 -31.02 -3.90
CA VAL A 161 -4.59 -32.29 -3.23
C VAL A 161 -5.84 -33.06 -2.84
N PHE A 162 -6.83 -32.38 -2.25
CA PHE A 162 -8.04 -33.05 -1.76
C PHE A 162 -9.14 -33.13 -2.82
N LYS A 163 -8.94 -32.54 -4.01
CA LYS A 163 -9.96 -32.44 -5.08
C LYS A 163 -11.32 -31.94 -4.55
N ILE A 164 -11.25 -30.98 -3.64
CA ILE A 164 -12.38 -30.23 -3.07
C ILE A 164 -12.60 -29.03 -3.97
#